data_AF-A0A8J8CBX0-F1
#
_entry.id   AF-A0A8J8CBX0-F1
#
_cell.length_a   1.000
_cell.length_b   1.000
_cell.length_c   1.000
_cell.angle_alpha   90.00
_cell.angle_beta   90.00
_cell.angle_gamma   90.00
#
_symmetry.space_group_name_H-M   'P 1'
#
loop_
_entity.id
_entity.type
_entity.pdbx_description
1 polymer ?
#
loop_
_entity_poly.entity_id
_entity_poly.type
_entity_poly.pdbx_seq_one_letter_code
_entity_poly.pdbx_strand_id
1 'polypeptide(L)'
;MKQLNSLPVDIRYRAEDRLHVAFHRERHTRLSRLELFFILIGPGILVMIADNDAGGVITYAQTGAIFGIGFFIPFMILMLPVAYFVQEMTVRLGAVTHRGHAELIWKHYGKFWGSFSLGDLVIANFLTLITEFIGITVGLSIFGVPRIFSAAVFVCIVIAIQLFLRYYTWERVS
;
A
#
# COMPACT_ATOMS: atom_id res chain seq x y z
N MET A 1 -18.48 -14.82 24.17
CA MET A 1 -18.12 -13.41 24.41
C MET A 1 -17.40 -13.14 25.73
N LYS A 2 -17.80 -13.71 26.89
CA LYS A 2 -17.11 -13.45 28.18
C LYS A 2 -15.65 -13.95 28.30
N GLN A 3 -15.24 -14.95 27.50
CA GLN A 3 -13.87 -15.50 27.52
C GLN A 3 -12.84 -14.77 26.64
N LEU A 4 -13.27 -13.84 25.75
CA LEU A 4 -12.35 -13.08 24.91
C LEU A 4 -11.70 -11.89 25.64
N ASN A 5 -12.32 -11.40 26.71
CA ASN A 5 -11.84 -10.23 27.46
C ASN A 5 -10.66 -10.52 28.39
N SER A 6 -10.28 -11.78 28.60
CA SER A 6 -9.13 -12.18 29.42
C SER A 6 -7.85 -12.39 28.61
N LEU A 7 -7.90 -12.23 27.28
CA LEU A 7 -6.75 -12.45 26.41
C LEU A 7 -5.91 -11.17 26.24
N PRO A 8 -4.59 -11.29 26.05
CA PRO A 8 -3.74 -10.21 25.58
C PRO A 8 -4.34 -9.55 24.33
N VAL A 9 -4.27 -8.22 24.25
CA VAL A 9 -5.02 -7.40 23.28
C VAL A 9 -4.77 -7.85 21.83
N ASP A 10 -3.52 -8.16 21.49
CA ASP A 10 -3.05 -8.65 20.21
C ASP A 10 -3.64 -10.02 19.81
N ILE A 11 -3.85 -10.92 20.78
CA ILE A 11 -4.49 -12.22 20.55
C ILE A 11 -6.00 -12.05 20.39
N ARG A 12 -6.60 -11.10 21.10
CA ARG A 12 -8.03 -10.81 20.99
C ARG A 12 -8.41 -10.29 19.60
N TYR A 13 -7.65 -9.35 19.04
CA TYR A 13 -7.88 -8.86 17.68
C TYR A 13 -7.80 -9.97 16.64
N ARG A 14 -6.76 -10.81 16.71
CA ARG A 14 -6.64 -11.96 15.81
C ARG A 14 -7.74 -13.00 16.01
N ALA A 15 -8.23 -13.19 17.23
CA ALA A 15 -9.31 -14.13 17.52
C ALA A 15 -10.67 -13.61 17.04
N GLU A 16 -10.95 -12.32 17.20
CA GLU A 16 -12.16 -11.68 16.68
C GLU A 16 -12.20 -11.70 15.15
N ASP A 17 -11.07 -11.38 14.51
CA ASP A 17 -10.96 -11.39 13.05
C ASP A 17 -11.12 -12.82 12.47
N ARG A 18 -10.49 -13.82 13.11
CA ARG A 18 -10.67 -15.24 12.77
C ARG A 18 -12.11 -15.72 12.97
N LEU A 19 -12.81 -15.21 14.00
CA LEU A 19 -14.21 -15.54 14.26
C LEU A 19 -15.12 -14.91 13.19
N HIS A 20 -14.89 -13.65 12.82
CA HIS A 20 -15.62 -12.98 11.74
C HIS A 20 -15.50 -13.74 10.41
N VAL A 21 -14.29 -14.19 10.07
CA VAL A 21 -14.03 -15.01 8.87
C VAL A 21 -14.70 -16.40 8.98
N ALA A 22 -14.68 -17.02 10.15
CA ALA A 22 -15.33 -18.32 10.38
C ALA A 22 -16.86 -18.25 10.25
N PHE A 23 -17.49 -17.18 10.78
CA PHE A 23 -18.94 -16.97 10.66
C PHE A 23 -19.40 -16.76 9.22
N HIS A 24 -18.61 -16.07 8.39
CA HIS A 24 -18.90 -15.92 6.95
C HIS A 24 -18.63 -17.21 6.16
N ARG A 25 -17.68 -18.05 6.60
CA ARG A 25 -17.40 -19.35 5.97
C ARG A 25 -18.53 -20.38 6.18
N GLU A 26 -19.26 -20.32 7.29
CA GLU A 26 -20.37 -21.23 7.58
C GLU A 26 -21.67 -20.89 6.81
N ARG A 27 -21.84 -19.65 6.34
CA ARG A 27 -23.00 -19.26 5.52
C ARG A 27 -22.72 -19.49 4.03
N HIS A 28 -23.17 -20.62 3.49
CA HIS A 28 -23.09 -20.96 2.06
C HIS A 28 -23.99 -20.13 1.12
N THR A 29 -24.36 -18.91 1.48
CA THR A 29 -25.13 -18.00 0.62
C THR A 29 -24.22 -17.28 -0.38
N ARG A 30 -24.74 -16.95 -1.58
CA ARG A 30 -23.99 -16.19 -2.60
C ARG A 30 -23.47 -14.84 -2.08
N LEU A 31 -24.20 -14.20 -1.17
CA LEU A 31 -23.81 -12.93 -0.54
C LEU A 31 -22.57 -13.08 0.34
N SER A 32 -22.50 -14.12 1.18
CA SER A 32 -21.32 -14.38 2.03
C SER A 32 -20.04 -14.65 1.21
N ARG A 33 -20.18 -15.27 0.02
CA ARG A 33 -19.05 -15.46 -0.91
C ARG A 33 -18.57 -14.16 -1.53
N LEU A 34 -19.48 -13.23 -1.82
CA LEU A 34 -19.14 -11.90 -2.32
C LEU A 34 -18.48 -11.05 -1.23
N GLU A 35 -19.00 -11.10 0.00
CA GLU A 35 -18.39 -10.42 1.16
C GLU A 35 -16.96 -10.93 1.41
N LEU A 36 -16.75 -12.24 1.42
CA LEU A 36 -15.41 -12.86 1.51
C LEU A 36 -14.48 -12.42 0.37
N PHE A 37 -15.01 -12.28 -0.85
CA PHE A 37 -14.24 -11.84 -2.01
C PHE A 37 -13.79 -10.38 -1.86
N PHE A 38 -14.66 -9.47 -1.43
CA PHE A 38 -14.31 -8.07 -1.19
C PHE A 38 -13.30 -7.91 -0.05
N ILE A 39 -13.45 -8.68 1.04
CA ILE A 39 -12.48 -8.71 2.14
C ILE A 39 -11.10 -9.17 1.66
N LEU A 40 -11.05 -10.19 0.79
CA LEU A 40 -9.79 -10.70 0.26
C LEU A 40 -9.14 -9.79 -0.78
N ILE A 41 -9.94 -9.06 -1.56
CA ILE A 41 -9.47 -8.12 -2.59
C ILE A 41 -8.96 -6.80 -2.00
N GLY A 42 -9.48 -6.37 -0.85
CA GLY A 42 -9.14 -5.09 -0.20
C GLY A 42 -7.64 -4.82 -0.13
N PRO A 43 -6.82 -5.73 0.46
CA PRO A 43 -5.37 -5.55 0.54
C PRO A 43 -4.69 -5.43 -0.83
N GLY A 44 -5.17 -6.18 -1.84
CA GLY A 44 -4.61 -6.13 -3.19
C GLY A 44 -4.88 -4.80 -3.91
N ILE A 45 -6.09 -4.26 -3.77
CA ILE A 45 -6.43 -2.93 -4.30
C ILE A 45 -5.61 -1.85 -3.61
N LEU A 46 -5.45 -1.94 -2.29
CA LEU A 46 -4.69 -0.95 -1.52
C LEU A 46 -3.21 -0.90 -1.96
N VAL A 47 -2.59 -2.06 -2.19
CA VAL A 47 -1.22 -2.14 -2.73
C VAL A 47 -1.16 -1.57 -4.15
N MET A 48 -2.14 -1.86 -5.00
CA MET A 48 -2.17 -1.33 -6.36
C MET A 48 -2.32 0.20 -6.41
N ILE A 49 -3.12 0.78 -5.52
CA ILE A 49 -3.23 2.24 -5.39
C ILE A 49 -1.93 2.83 -4.83
N ALA A 50 -1.31 2.17 -3.85
CA ALA A 50 -0.05 2.64 -3.25
C ALA A 50 1.13 2.64 -4.24
N ASP A 51 1.12 1.77 -5.26
CA ASP A 51 2.13 1.71 -6.33
C ASP A 51 2.01 2.89 -7.32
N ASN A 52 0.92 3.66 -7.28
CA ASN A 52 0.68 4.82 -8.13
C ASN A 52 0.96 6.13 -7.38
N ASP A 53 2.23 6.37 -7.07
CA ASP A 53 2.70 7.60 -6.45
C ASP A 53 2.78 8.76 -7.46
N ALA A 54 2.93 9.99 -6.94
CA ALA A 54 3.11 11.18 -7.76
C ALA A 54 4.31 11.06 -8.73
N GLY A 55 5.37 10.36 -8.32
CA GLY A 55 6.55 10.10 -9.16
C GLY A 55 6.21 9.26 -10.40
N GLY A 56 5.47 8.17 -10.22
CA GLY A 56 4.93 7.35 -11.30
C GLY A 56 4.05 8.16 -12.24
N VAL A 57 3.08 8.91 -11.71
CA VAL A 57 2.17 9.73 -12.51
C VAL A 57 2.89 10.80 -13.34
N ILE A 58 3.89 11.48 -12.76
CA ILE A 58 4.71 12.46 -13.49
C ILE A 58 5.48 11.78 -14.63
N THR A 59 6.07 10.62 -14.36
CA THR A 59 6.83 9.85 -15.37
C THR A 59 5.93 9.40 -16.51
N TYR A 60 4.71 8.94 -16.20
CA TYR A 60 3.69 8.57 -17.16
C TYR A 60 3.23 9.76 -18.00
N ALA A 61 2.99 10.91 -17.38
CA ALA A 61 2.62 12.14 -18.07
C ALA A 61 3.74 12.61 -19.01
N GLN A 62 5.00 12.59 -18.56
CA GLN A 62 6.16 12.96 -19.36
C GLN A 62 6.36 11.99 -20.54
N THR A 63 6.30 10.68 -20.28
CA THR A 63 6.45 9.65 -21.32
C THR A 63 5.33 9.72 -22.35
N GLY A 64 4.09 9.92 -21.89
CA GLY A 64 2.93 10.13 -22.75
C GLY A 64 3.03 11.39 -23.61
N ALA A 65 3.62 12.47 -23.07
CA ALA A 65 3.87 13.70 -23.82
C ALA A 65 4.96 13.53 -24.89
N ILE A 66 6.00 12.75 -24.61
CA ILE A 66 7.14 12.54 -25.53
C ILE A 66 6.78 11.55 -26.65
N PHE A 67 6.21 10.38 -26.30
CA PHE A 67 5.97 9.28 -27.24
C PHE A 67 4.55 9.29 -27.84
N GLY A 68 3.67 10.16 -27.34
CA GLY A 68 2.28 10.24 -27.75
C GLY A 68 1.43 9.08 -27.24
N ILE A 69 0.12 9.29 -27.22
CA ILE A 69 -0.87 8.35 -26.67
C ILE A 69 -0.88 7.02 -27.45
N GLY A 70 -0.59 7.05 -28.75
CA GLY A 70 -0.61 5.88 -29.64
C GLY A 70 0.44 4.81 -29.31
N PHE A 71 1.60 5.21 -28.75
CA PHE A 71 2.60 4.26 -28.25
C PHE A 71 2.46 4.03 -26.75
N PHE A 72 2.20 5.09 -25.99
CA PHE A 72 2.15 5.04 -24.53
C PHE A 72 1.08 4.09 -23.98
N ILE A 73 -0.15 4.15 -24.52
CA ILE A 73 -1.26 3.33 -24.00
C ILE A 73 -1.04 1.83 -24.26
N PRO A 74 -0.69 1.36 -25.48
CA PRO A 74 -0.37 -0.04 -25.70
C PRO A 74 0.79 -0.54 -24.83
N PHE A 75 1.82 0.30 -24.63
CA PHE A 75 2.96 -0.06 -23.78
C PHE A 75 2.56 -0.23 -22.30
N MET A 76 1.73 0.67 -21.76
CA MET A 76 1.19 0.52 -20.40
C MET A 76 0.36 -0.75 -20.24
N ILE A 77 -0.49 -1.08 -21.23
CA ILE A 77 -1.27 -2.32 -21.21
C ILE A 77 -0.37 -3.55 -21.21
N LEU A 78 0.75 -3.51 -21.95
CA LEU A 78 1.73 -4.60 -21.97
C LEU A 78 2.48 -4.74 -20.64
N MET A 79 2.68 -3.65 -19.90
CA MET A 79 3.30 -3.66 -18.56
C MET A 79 2.37 -4.21 -17.46
N LEU A 80 1.04 -4.08 -17.62
CA LEU A 80 0.07 -4.53 -16.61
C LEU A 80 0.25 -6.00 -16.17
N PRO A 81 0.39 -6.99 -17.06
CA PRO A 81 0.65 -8.37 -16.66
C PRO A 81 1.93 -8.52 -15.83
N VAL A 82 3.00 -7.81 -16.21
CA VAL A 82 4.30 -7.88 -15.52
C VAL A 82 4.15 -7.37 -14.09
N ALA A 83 3.55 -6.20 -13.90
CA ALA A 83 3.28 -5.63 -12.58
C ALA A 83 2.39 -6.56 -11.75
N TYR A 84 1.32 -7.10 -12.35
CA TYR A 84 0.42 -8.04 -11.68
C TYR A 84 1.15 -9.29 -11.17
N PHE A 85 1.99 -9.93 -11.99
CA PHE A 85 2.72 -11.13 -11.56
C PHE A 85 3.71 -10.83 -10.43
N VAL A 86 4.42 -9.70 -10.48
CA VAL A 86 5.35 -9.29 -9.42
C VAL A 86 4.60 -9.05 -8.10
N GLN A 87 3.46 -8.36 -8.15
CA GLN A 87 2.63 -8.10 -6.96
C GLN A 87 2.02 -9.40 -6.42
N GLU A 88 1.47 -10.26 -7.27
CA GLU A 88 0.89 -11.56 -6.88
C GLU A 88 1.93 -12.43 -6.17
N MET A 89 3.14 -12.54 -6.72
CA MET A 89 4.22 -13.32 -6.11
C MET A 89 4.64 -12.75 -4.75
N THR A 90 4.71 -11.43 -4.63
CA THR A 90 5.08 -10.74 -3.37
C THR A 90 4.02 -10.97 -2.30
N VAL A 91 2.74 -10.81 -2.64
CA VAL A 91 1.61 -11.04 -1.73
C VAL A 91 1.54 -12.51 -1.32
N ARG A 92 1.68 -13.43 -2.28
CA ARG A 92 1.70 -14.87 -2.01
C ARG A 92 2.84 -15.26 -1.08
N LEU A 93 4.04 -14.72 -1.29
CA LEU A 93 5.19 -14.96 -0.43
C LEU A 93 4.92 -14.47 1.00
N GLY A 94 4.40 -13.26 1.17
CA GLY A 94 4.03 -12.72 2.49
C GLY A 94 2.92 -13.54 3.17
N ALA A 95 1.92 -13.99 2.41
CA ALA A 95 0.80 -14.77 2.92
C ALA A 95 1.23 -16.18 3.38
N VAL A 96 2.12 -16.85 2.63
CA VAL A 96 2.59 -18.21 2.95
C VAL A 96 3.60 -18.22 4.09
N THR A 97 4.50 -17.23 4.13
CA THR A 97 5.58 -17.20 5.12
C THR A 97 5.16 -16.56 6.44
N HIS A 98 4.07 -15.79 6.46
CA HIS A 98 3.64 -14.96 7.58
C HIS A 98 4.74 -14.03 8.13
N ARG A 99 5.69 -13.64 7.28
CA ARG A 99 6.83 -12.78 7.60
C ARG A 99 6.96 -11.68 6.55
N GLY A 100 7.52 -10.55 6.97
CA GLY A 100 7.79 -9.44 6.06
C GLY A 100 8.90 -9.76 5.06
N HIS A 101 8.86 -9.12 3.89
CA HIS A 101 9.86 -9.29 2.83
C HIS A 101 11.30 -9.07 3.34
N ALA A 102 11.53 -8.01 4.11
CA ALA A 102 12.84 -7.71 4.71
C ALA A 102 13.33 -8.80 5.69
N GLU A 103 12.43 -9.40 6.46
CA GLU A 103 12.76 -10.48 7.39
C GLU A 103 13.19 -11.75 6.64
N LEU A 104 12.53 -12.06 5.51
CA LEU A 104 12.90 -13.17 4.65
C LEU A 104 14.28 -12.98 4.03
N ILE A 105 14.61 -11.76 3.60
CA ILE A 105 15.93 -11.46 3.05
C ILE A 105 17.01 -11.69 4.10
N TRP A 106 16.82 -11.18 5.32
CA TRP A 106 17.78 -11.38 6.40
C TRP A 106 18.00 -12.85 6.75
N LYS A 107 16.95 -13.66 6.70
CA LYS A 107 17.04 -15.10 7.01
C LYS A 107 17.72 -15.92 5.93
N HIS A 108 17.47 -15.64 4.65
CA HIS A 108 17.97 -16.46 3.55
C HIS A 108 19.28 -15.94 2.96
N TYR A 109 19.47 -14.63 2.90
CA TYR A 109 20.64 -13.98 2.28
C TYR A 109 21.59 -13.35 3.31
N GLY A 110 21.21 -13.35 4.60
CA GLY A 110 22.06 -12.87 5.68
C GLY A 110 22.00 -11.36 5.92
N LYS A 111 22.78 -10.91 6.91
CA LYS A 111 22.72 -9.54 7.45
C LYS A 111 23.07 -8.47 6.42
N PHE A 112 24.07 -8.72 5.58
CA PHE A 112 24.53 -7.76 4.56
C PHE A 112 23.41 -7.41 3.57
N TRP A 113 22.82 -8.43 2.95
CA TRP A 113 21.77 -8.24 1.94
C TRP A 113 20.48 -7.66 2.50
N GLY A 114 20.09 -8.02 3.74
CA GLY A 114 18.91 -7.37 4.33
C GLY A 114 19.18 -5.95 4.82
N SER A 115 20.40 -5.61 5.25
CA SER A 115 20.75 -4.20 5.51
C SER A 115 20.78 -3.38 4.23
N PHE A 116 21.28 -3.95 3.13
CA PHE A 116 21.21 -3.32 1.80
C PHE A 116 19.76 -3.08 1.37
N SER A 117 18.90 -4.10 1.46
CA SER A 117 17.47 -3.97 1.12
C SER A 117 16.75 -2.96 2.02
N LEU A 118 17.09 -2.89 3.31
CA LEU A 118 16.54 -1.88 4.20
C LEU A 118 17.00 -0.47 3.80
N GLY A 119 18.28 -0.30 3.44
CA GLY A 119 18.80 0.96 2.95
C GLY A 119 18.12 1.41 1.65
N ASP A 120 17.99 0.50 0.69
CA ASP A 120 17.26 0.72 -0.56
C ASP A 120 15.81 1.14 -0.30
N LEU A 121 15.10 0.43 0.58
CA LEU A 121 13.73 0.76 0.97
C LEU A 121 13.62 2.16 1.59
N VAL A 122 14.56 2.54 2.46
CA VAL A 122 14.57 3.88 3.08
C VAL A 122 14.79 4.97 2.02
N ILE A 123 15.74 4.75 1.11
CA ILE A 123 16.04 5.70 0.03
C ILE A 123 14.84 5.82 -0.91
N ALA A 124 14.26 4.70 -1.36
CA ALA A 124 13.10 4.68 -2.23
C ALA A 124 11.92 5.42 -1.61
N ASN A 125 11.57 5.13 -0.35
CA ASN A 125 10.48 5.84 0.34
C ASN A 125 10.76 7.34 0.52
N PHE A 126 12.01 7.72 0.78
CA PHE A 126 12.39 9.13 0.88
C PHE A 126 12.24 9.85 -0.47
N LEU A 127 12.65 9.20 -1.57
CA LEU A 127 12.46 9.72 -2.92
C LEU A 127 10.97 9.84 -3.27
N THR A 128 10.15 8.84 -2.94
CA THR A 128 8.70 8.90 -3.10
C THR A 128 8.09 10.04 -2.31
N LEU A 129 8.53 10.28 -1.07
CA LEU A 129 8.04 11.44 -0.31
C LEU A 129 8.37 12.75 -1.03
N ILE A 130 9.59 12.89 -1.58
CA ILE A 130 9.96 14.09 -2.34
C ILE A 130 9.06 14.26 -3.58
N THR A 131 8.80 13.19 -4.33
CA THR A 131 7.94 13.26 -5.53
C THR A 131 6.49 13.59 -5.16
N GLU A 132 5.97 13.09 -4.05
CA GLU A 132 4.66 13.47 -3.51
C GLU A 132 4.56 14.96 -3.19
N PHE A 133 5.60 15.52 -2.55
CA PHE A 133 5.69 16.97 -2.31
C PHE A 133 5.69 17.77 -3.62
N ILE A 134 6.42 17.30 -4.63
CA ILE A 134 6.44 17.94 -5.96
C ILE A 134 5.06 17.83 -6.61
N GLY A 135 4.44 16.65 -6.60
CA GLY A 135 3.13 16.40 -7.20
C GLY A 135 2.06 17.32 -6.63
N ILE A 136 1.99 17.45 -5.31
CA ILE A 136 1.02 18.31 -4.62
C ILE A 136 1.28 19.79 -4.91
N THR A 137 2.54 20.23 -4.86
CA THR A 137 2.86 21.65 -5.12
C THR A 137 2.59 22.04 -6.56
N VAL A 138 2.91 21.18 -7.53
CA VAL A 138 2.59 21.40 -8.95
C VAL A 138 1.08 21.34 -9.16
N GLY A 139 0.39 20.34 -8.62
CA GLY A 139 -1.06 20.18 -8.75
C GLY A 139 -1.84 21.39 -8.21
N LEU A 140 -1.51 21.86 -7.01
CA LEU A 140 -2.14 23.05 -6.40
C LEU A 140 -1.76 24.36 -7.11
N SER A 141 -0.58 24.43 -7.73
CA SER A 141 -0.19 25.61 -8.48
C SER A 141 -1.06 25.85 -9.72
N ILE A 142 -1.63 24.79 -10.31
CA ILE A 142 -2.59 24.89 -11.43
C ILE A 142 -3.87 25.62 -10.97
N PHE A 143 -4.25 25.46 -9.70
CA PHE A 143 -5.39 26.16 -9.09
C PHE A 143 -5.03 27.56 -8.57
N GLY A 144 -3.82 28.05 -8.83
CA GLY A 144 -3.36 29.39 -8.43
C GLY A 144 -2.90 29.49 -6.97
N VAL A 145 -2.73 28.37 -6.25
CA VAL A 145 -2.27 28.37 -4.86
C VAL A 145 -0.75 28.55 -4.79
N PRO A 146 -0.22 29.46 -3.94
CA PRO A 146 1.23 29.63 -3.78
C PRO A 146 1.92 28.35 -3.29
N ARG A 147 3.05 28.00 -3.92
CA ARG A 147 3.81 26.77 -3.62
C ARG A 147 4.18 26.60 -2.15
N ILE A 148 4.56 27.71 -1.50
CA ILE A 148 4.94 27.73 -0.08
C ILE A 148 3.75 27.36 0.80
N PHE A 149 2.55 27.83 0.46
CA PHE A 149 1.33 27.51 1.20
C PHE A 149 0.96 26.03 1.01
N SER A 150 0.99 25.53 -0.23
CA SER A 150 0.74 24.12 -0.54
C SER A 150 1.69 23.18 0.20
N ALA A 151 2.99 23.50 0.21
CA ALA A 151 4.00 22.71 0.91
C ALA A 151 3.78 22.73 2.43
N ALA A 152 3.52 23.90 3.02
CA ALA A 152 3.26 24.02 4.45
C ALA A 152 2.02 23.22 4.89
N VAL A 153 0.92 23.32 4.14
CA VAL A 153 -0.31 22.55 4.40
C VAL A 153 -0.02 21.04 4.34
N PHE A 154 0.70 20.56 3.33
CA PHE A 154 1.01 19.15 3.22
C PHE A 154 1.94 18.65 4.34
N VAL A 155 2.97 19.42 4.72
CA VAL A 155 3.79 19.10 5.91
C VAL A 155 2.90 18.98 7.15
N CYS A 156 2.01 19.94 7.37
CA CYS A 156 1.09 19.91 8.51
C CYS A 156 0.18 18.67 8.48
N ILE A 157 -0.32 18.28 7.30
CA ILE A 157 -1.14 17.07 7.15
C ILE A 157 -0.33 15.81 7.46
N VAL A 158 0.87 15.67 6.89
CA VAL A 158 1.74 14.50 7.12
C VAL A 158 2.12 14.40 8.60
N ILE A 159 2.50 15.51 9.24
CA ILE A 159 2.80 15.55 10.67
C ILE A 159 1.56 15.22 11.50
N ALA A 160 0.39 15.77 11.15
CA ALA A 160 -0.85 15.46 11.84
C ALA A 160 -1.20 13.97 11.71
N ILE A 161 -1.03 13.38 10.54
CA ILE A 161 -1.20 11.93 10.34
C ILE A 161 -0.21 11.18 11.23
N GLN A 162 1.07 11.53 11.23
CA GLN A 162 2.07 10.82 12.03
C GLN A 162 1.84 10.92 13.55
N LEU A 163 1.33 12.08 14.02
CA LEU A 163 1.08 12.33 15.44
C LEU A 163 -0.26 11.77 15.93
N PHE A 164 -1.31 11.86 15.10
CA PHE A 164 -2.68 11.52 15.50
C PHE A 164 -3.17 10.18 14.96
N LEU A 165 -2.69 9.71 13.80
CA LEU A 165 -3.02 8.38 13.28
C LEU A 165 -2.07 7.33 13.88
N ARG A 166 -2.52 6.73 14.97
CA ARG A 166 -1.92 5.52 15.56
C ARG A 166 -2.27 4.30 14.68
N TYR A 167 -1.36 3.32 14.55
CA TYR A 167 -1.50 2.07 13.77
C TYR A 167 -2.87 1.36 13.88
N TYR A 168 -3.59 1.56 15.00
CA TYR A 168 -4.87 0.94 15.31
C TYR A 168 -6.06 1.39 14.45
N THR A 169 -5.97 2.55 13.78
CA THR A 169 -7.09 3.09 12.98
C THR A 169 -7.13 2.51 11.56
N TRP A 170 -5.97 2.11 11.02
CA TRP A 170 -5.85 1.56 9.67
C TRP A 170 -6.52 0.19 9.51
N GLU A 171 -6.52 -0.64 10.56
CA GLU A 171 -7.13 -1.98 10.55
C GLU A 171 -8.67 -1.95 10.50
N ARG A 172 -9.31 -0.79 10.71
CA ARG A 172 -10.77 -0.61 10.57
C ARG A 172 -11.19 0.08 9.27
N VAL A 173 -10.24 0.67 8.55
CA VAL A 173 -10.51 1.42 7.32
C VAL A 173 -10.16 0.60 6.08
N SER A 174 -9.23 -0.35 6.19
CA SER A 174 -8.99 -1.38 5.17
C SER A 174 -9.84 -2.62 5.39
#